data_AF-A0A4R1XUC6-F1
#
_entry.id   AF-A0A4R1XUC6-F1
#
_cell.length_a   1.000
_cell.length_b   1.000
_cell.length_c   1.000
_cell.angle_alpha   90.00
_cell.angle_beta   90.00
_cell.angle_gamma   90.00
#
_symmetry.space_group_name_H-M   'P 1'
#
loop_
_entity.id
_entity.type
_entity.pdbx_description
1 polymer ?
#
loop_
_entity_poly.entity_id
_entity_poly.type
_entity_poly.pdbx_seq_one_letter_code
_entity_poly.pdbx_strand_id
1 'polypeptide(L)'
;MLNIKITAATLVTLMSLGGISSNAFAAVEAPSAEQIKLEKDRIRYKAYIPKDYSLFEAIQGDLNKDGQKDLLLMVKATDPENVIQHEYRGELDRNRRGLIVLLNHQGKYTQLMSNLDCFSSENEEGGVYYAPELSISIQKGILNIDYAHGRYGYWSYAFRLSGNDLALIGYDQSNNHGPYIDSQTSINFLTQRKLVRINTNRDYEQNPEPRFKEIWSSIKQPMLYLSQIEDFDELDFSEL
;
A
#
# COMPACT_ATOMS: atom_id res chain seq x y z
N MET A 1 -88.42 -19.67 36.79
CA MET A 1 -87.95 -20.82 35.97
C MET A 1 -86.62 -20.39 35.37
N LEU A 2 -85.46 -20.66 36.00
CA LEU A 2 -84.78 -21.93 36.27
C LEU A 2 -84.07 -22.50 35.02
N ASN A 3 -82.78 -22.85 35.24
CA ASN A 3 -81.84 -23.68 34.45
C ASN A 3 -81.05 -22.97 33.34
N ILE A 4 -79.73 -22.78 33.45
CA ILE A 4 -78.60 -23.76 33.50
C ILE A 4 -78.58 -24.69 32.29
N LYS A 5 -77.52 -24.60 31.47
CA LYS A 5 -76.66 -25.75 31.12
C LYS A 5 -75.39 -25.33 30.37
N ILE A 6 -74.27 -25.86 30.87
CA ILE A 6 -72.95 -25.98 30.27
C ILE A 6 -73.01 -27.04 29.15
N THR A 7 -72.23 -26.90 28.08
CA THR A 7 -71.72 -28.09 27.36
C THR A 7 -70.35 -27.85 26.73
N ALA A 8 -69.56 -28.92 26.75
CA ALA A 8 -68.13 -29.03 26.55
C ALA A 8 -67.62 -28.89 25.10
N ALA A 9 -66.34 -28.51 25.03
CA ALA A 9 -65.28 -29.07 24.20
C ALA A 9 -65.41 -29.06 22.66
N THR A 10 -64.52 -28.31 22.00
CA THR A 10 -63.56 -28.94 21.09
C THR A 10 -62.25 -28.17 21.10
N LEU A 11 -61.20 -28.87 21.52
CA LEU A 11 -59.80 -28.49 21.39
C LEU A 11 -59.42 -28.66 19.91
N VAL A 12 -59.02 -27.59 19.22
CA VAL A 12 -58.19 -27.69 18.02
C VAL A 12 -56.96 -26.83 18.23
N THR A 13 -55.90 -27.49 18.68
CA THR A 13 -54.54 -27.01 18.60
C THR A 13 -54.16 -26.98 17.12
N LEU A 14 -53.95 -25.81 16.53
CA LEU A 14 -53.12 -25.70 15.33
C LEU A 14 -52.03 -24.65 15.61
N MET A 15 -50.84 -25.17 15.91
CA MET A 15 -49.61 -24.45 15.71
C MET A 15 -49.51 -24.07 14.23
N SER A 16 -49.30 -22.79 13.94
CA SER A 16 -48.27 -22.41 12.98
C SER A 16 -47.80 -20.99 13.29
N LEU A 17 -46.58 -20.96 13.83
CA LEU A 17 -45.67 -19.84 13.70
C LEU A 17 -45.49 -19.47 12.22
N GLY A 18 -45.18 -18.20 11.98
CA GLY A 18 -44.26 -17.85 10.90
C GLY A 18 -44.80 -16.76 9.98
N GLY A 19 -44.23 -15.56 10.11
CA GLY A 19 -44.45 -14.51 9.13
C GLY A 19 -44.11 -13.09 9.58
N ILE A 20 -43.17 -12.88 10.52
CA ILE A 20 -42.56 -11.55 10.64
C ILE A 20 -41.50 -11.47 9.55
N SER A 21 -41.80 -10.70 8.51
CA SER A 21 -40.88 -10.36 7.43
C SER A 21 -39.63 -9.70 8.02
N SER A 22 -38.48 -10.37 7.90
CA SER A 22 -37.19 -9.79 8.23
C SER A 22 -36.77 -8.81 7.13
N ASN A 23 -37.04 -7.52 7.34
CA ASN A 23 -36.30 -6.47 6.66
C ASN A 23 -34.88 -6.49 7.20
N ALA A 24 -33.97 -7.15 6.47
CA ALA A 24 -32.54 -7.04 6.72
C ALA A 24 -32.08 -5.64 6.26
N PHE A 25 -32.17 -4.66 7.16
CA PHE A 25 -31.27 -3.51 7.08
C PHE A 25 -29.86 -4.06 7.33
N ALA A 26 -29.02 -4.08 6.30
CA ALA A 26 -27.59 -4.28 6.50
C ALA A 26 -27.12 -3.20 7.48
N ALA A 27 -26.62 -3.61 8.65
CA ALA A 27 -26.04 -2.68 9.60
C ALA A 27 -24.81 -2.06 8.92
N VAL A 28 -24.81 -0.73 8.75
CA VAL A 28 -23.61 -0.01 8.33
C VAL A 28 -22.60 -0.18 9.45
N GLU A 29 -21.54 -0.96 9.21
CA GLU A 29 -20.46 -1.12 10.17
C GLU A 29 -19.82 0.24 10.48
N ALA A 30 -19.49 0.45 11.76
CA ALA A 30 -18.82 1.68 12.18
C ALA A 30 -17.44 1.79 11.52
N PRO A 31 -16.97 3.00 11.18
CA PRO A 31 -15.69 3.18 10.51
C PRO A 31 -14.52 2.71 11.38
N SER A 32 -13.50 2.13 10.74
CA SER A 32 -12.28 1.68 11.40
C SER A 32 -11.48 2.85 11.97
N ALA A 33 -10.56 2.58 12.91
CA ALA A 33 -9.67 3.61 13.46
C ALA A 33 -8.82 4.29 12.37
N GLU A 34 -8.41 3.53 11.36
CA GLU A 34 -7.65 4.02 10.20
C GLU A 34 -8.49 4.94 9.33
N GLN A 35 -9.75 4.59 9.06
CA GLN A 35 -10.69 5.45 8.33
C GLN A 35 -10.96 6.76 9.08
N ILE A 36 -11.18 6.68 10.40
CA ILE A 36 -11.36 7.88 11.23
C ILE A 36 -10.10 8.75 11.21
N LYS A 37 -8.91 8.15 11.26
CA LYS A 37 -7.64 8.88 11.16
C LYS A 37 -7.50 9.54 9.78
N LEU A 38 -7.75 8.81 8.70
CA LEU A 38 -7.65 9.31 7.33
C LEU A 38 -8.57 10.52 7.11
N GLU A 39 -9.81 10.47 7.58
CA GLU A 39 -10.73 11.60 7.44
C GLU A 39 -10.29 12.83 8.24
N LYS A 40 -9.74 12.64 9.44
CA LYS A 40 -9.12 13.74 10.21
C LYS A 40 -7.92 14.33 9.47
N ASP A 41 -7.07 13.49 8.93
CA ASP A 41 -5.87 13.90 8.19
C ASP A 41 -6.25 14.60 6.87
N ARG A 42 -7.30 14.15 6.18
CA ARG A 42 -7.86 14.78 4.98
C ARG A 42 -8.27 16.21 5.24
N ILE A 43 -8.98 16.46 6.35
CA ILE A 43 -9.37 17.83 6.75
C ILE A 43 -8.14 18.65 7.14
N ARG A 44 -7.25 18.08 7.96
CA ARG A 44 -6.06 18.76 8.49
C ARG A 44 -5.09 19.20 7.40
N TYR A 45 -4.89 18.37 6.38
CA TYR A 45 -3.87 18.57 5.36
C TYR A 45 -4.43 19.02 4.01
N LYS A 46 -5.74 19.31 3.92
CA LYS A 46 -6.42 19.75 2.70
C LYS A 46 -5.69 20.87 1.95
N ALA A 47 -5.08 21.81 2.66
CA ALA A 47 -4.37 22.94 2.06
C ALA A 47 -3.11 22.56 1.25
N TYR A 48 -2.57 21.36 1.47
CA TYR A 48 -1.38 20.85 0.78
C TYR A 48 -1.71 19.87 -0.36
N ILE A 49 -2.99 19.54 -0.56
CA ILE A 49 -3.44 18.56 -1.55
C ILE A 49 -3.98 19.32 -2.77
N PRO A 50 -3.48 19.03 -3.99
CA PRO A 50 -4.01 19.63 -5.21
C PRO A 50 -5.50 19.31 -5.40
N LYS A 51 -6.21 20.18 -6.12
CA LYS A 51 -7.67 20.11 -6.26
C LYS A 51 -8.16 18.77 -6.83
N ASP A 52 -7.47 18.24 -7.83
CA ASP A 52 -7.86 17.04 -8.58
C ASP A 52 -7.23 15.76 -8.01
N TYR A 53 -6.88 15.82 -6.72
CA TYR A 53 -6.29 14.74 -5.95
C TYR A 53 -6.99 14.59 -4.60
N SER A 54 -6.97 13.38 -4.06
CA SER A 54 -7.49 13.05 -2.74
C SER A 54 -6.39 12.46 -1.86
N LEU A 55 -6.50 12.64 -0.53
CA LEU A 55 -5.57 12.01 0.39
C LEU A 55 -5.79 10.50 0.40
N PHE A 56 -4.72 9.75 0.14
CA PHE A 56 -4.67 8.30 0.27
C PHE A 56 -4.10 7.91 1.64
N GLU A 57 -2.97 8.50 2.03
CA GLU A 57 -2.34 8.25 3.33
C GLU A 57 -1.53 9.46 3.79
N ALA A 58 -1.48 9.70 5.11
CA ALA A 58 -0.59 10.68 5.72
C ALA A 58 0.42 9.98 6.65
N ILE A 59 1.70 10.12 6.33
CA ILE A 59 2.83 9.49 7.00
C ILE A 59 3.68 10.57 7.65
N GLN A 60 4.06 10.35 8.91
CA GLN A 60 4.90 11.30 9.66
C GLN A 60 6.20 10.65 10.09
N GLY A 61 7.30 11.39 9.99
CA GLY A 61 8.60 10.95 10.46
C GLY A 61 9.65 12.04 10.32
N ASP A 62 10.74 11.92 11.04
CA ASP A 62 11.86 12.85 10.96
C ASP A 62 12.74 12.47 9.75
N LEU A 63 12.55 13.19 8.63
CA LEU A 63 13.21 12.92 7.35
C LEU A 63 14.54 13.66 7.26
N ASN A 64 14.59 14.90 7.75
CA ASN A 64 15.78 15.76 7.72
C ASN A 64 16.70 15.62 8.96
N LYS A 65 16.30 14.83 9.96
CA LYS A 65 17.02 14.56 11.21
C LYS A 65 17.13 15.78 12.14
N ASP A 66 16.15 16.68 12.10
CA ASP A 66 16.11 17.86 12.98
C ASP A 66 15.34 17.62 14.29
N GLY A 67 14.81 16.40 14.48
CA GLY A 67 14.03 16.01 15.65
C GLY A 67 12.54 16.37 15.56
N GLN A 68 12.09 17.03 14.50
CA GLN A 68 10.69 17.31 14.22
C GLN A 68 10.15 16.31 13.21
N LYS A 69 8.84 15.99 13.32
CA LYS A 69 8.19 15.11 12.35
C LYS A 69 7.81 15.90 11.11
N ASP A 70 8.47 15.58 10.01
CA ASP A 70 8.07 15.92 8.66
C ASP A 70 6.81 15.13 8.25
N LEU A 71 6.24 15.49 7.10
CA LEU A 71 4.97 14.95 6.63
C LEU A 71 5.08 14.53 5.17
N LEU A 72 4.69 13.30 4.90
CA LEU A 72 4.44 12.77 3.56
C LEU A 72 2.95 12.58 3.38
N LEU A 73 2.43 13.08 2.26
CA LEU A 73 1.05 12.83 1.84
C LEU A 73 1.12 11.95 0.59
N MET A 74 0.68 10.70 0.72
CA MET A 74 0.34 9.91 -0.46
C MET A 74 -1.02 10.41 -0.95
N VAL A 75 -1.07 10.79 -2.22
CA VAL A 75 -2.28 11.30 -2.86
C VAL A 75 -2.68 10.39 -4.01
N LYS A 76 -3.95 10.38 -4.36
CA LYS A 76 -4.50 9.67 -5.53
C LYS A 76 -5.24 10.65 -6.41
N ALA A 77 -5.00 10.63 -7.72
CA ALA A 77 -5.76 11.43 -8.66
C ALA A 77 -7.26 11.09 -8.58
N THR A 78 -8.12 11.99 -9.02
CA THR A 78 -9.58 11.81 -8.97
C THR A 78 -10.24 11.95 -10.33
N ASP A 79 -9.55 11.54 -11.40
CA ASP A 79 -10.09 11.60 -12.76
C ASP A 79 -11.18 10.51 -12.91
N PRO A 80 -12.44 10.88 -13.17
CA PRO A 80 -13.51 9.91 -13.35
C PRO A 80 -13.30 8.99 -14.56
N GLU A 81 -12.50 9.39 -15.56
CA GLU A 81 -12.20 8.55 -16.73
C GLU A 81 -11.33 7.33 -16.36
N ASN A 82 -10.61 7.39 -15.22
CA ASN A 82 -9.85 6.26 -14.69
C ASN A 82 -10.66 5.40 -13.71
N VAL A 83 -11.96 5.66 -13.55
CA VAL A 83 -12.87 4.80 -12.80
C VAL A 83 -13.54 3.84 -13.78
N ILE A 84 -13.21 2.56 -13.70
CA ILE A 84 -13.63 1.54 -14.67
C ILE A 84 -14.61 0.55 -14.04
N GLN A 85 -15.43 -0.08 -14.88
CA GLN A 85 -16.26 -1.22 -14.47
C GLN A 85 -15.54 -2.53 -14.85
N HIS A 86 -15.03 -3.24 -13.84
CA HIS A 86 -14.37 -4.52 -14.01
C HIS A 86 -15.38 -5.67 -13.90
N GLU A 87 -15.33 -6.61 -14.85
CA GLU A 87 -16.31 -7.70 -15.00
C GLU A 87 -16.61 -8.45 -13.70
N TYR A 88 -15.57 -8.73 -12.89
CA TYR A 88 -15.69 -9.52 -11.66
C TYR A 88 -15.56 -8.72 -10.36
N ARG A 89 -15.06 -7.48 -10.43
CA ARG A 89 -14.71 -6.68 -9.24
C ARG A 89 -15.62 -5.47 -9.06
N GLY A 90 -16.49 -5.19 -10.04
CA GLY A 90 -17.34 -4.00 -10.04
C GLY A 90 -16.53 -2.75 -10.36
N GLU A 91 -16.94 -1.63 -9.77
CA GLU A 91 -16.29 -0.34 -9.97
C GLU A 91 -14.90 -0.32 -9.32
N LEU A 92 -13.87 0.01 -10.11
CA LEU A 92 -12.49 0.13 -9.67
C LEU A 92 -11.95 1.50 -10.03
N ASP A 93 -11.38 2.18 -9.03
CA ASP A 93 -10.65 3.42 -9.24
C ASP A 93 -9.18 3.11 -9.58
N ARG A 94 -8.81 3.28 -10.86
CA ARG A 94 -7.47 3.06 -11.41
C ARG A 94 -6.66 4.35 -11.54
N ASN A 95 -7.08 5.43 -10.87
CA ASN A 95 -6.26 6.64 -10.79
C ASN A 95 -4.89 6.34 -10.17
N ARG A 96 -3.86 6.96 -10.73
CA ARG A 96 -2.49 6.87 -10.22
C ARG A 96 -2.36 7.60 -8.89
N ARG A 97 -1.35 7.18 -8.14
CA ARG A 97 -0.98 7.71 -6.83
C ARG A 97 0.36 8.42 -6.92
N GLY A 98 0.64 9.27 -5.95
CA GLY A 98 1.91 9.96 -5.84
C GLY A 98 2.16 10.52 -4.45
N LEU A 99 3.21 11.33 -4.34
CA LEU A 99 3.73 11.85 -3.08
C LEU A 99 3.88 13.36 -3.09
N ILE A 100 3.58 13.94 -1.93
CA ILE A 100 3.93 15.31 -1.57
C ILE A 100 4.76 15.22 -0.29
N VAL A 101 5.95 15.81 -0.32
CA VAL A 101 6.89 15.80 0.82
C VAL A 101 6.95 17.19 1.41
N LEU A 102 6.68 17.29 2.70
CA LEU A 102 6.57 18.54 3.45
C LEU A 102 7.53 18.50 4.64
N LEU A 103 8.47 19.44 4.68
CA LEU A 103 9.36 19.61 5.83
C LEU A 103 8.70 20.46 6.91
N ASN A 104 8.90 20.06 8.17
CA ASN A 104 8.36 20.74 9.33
C ASN A 104 9.36 21.76 9.89
N HIS A 105 8.95 23.01 9.93
CA HIS A 105 9.68 24.08 10.57
C HIS A 105 8.83 24.68 11.70
N GLN A 106 9.04 24.18 12.92
CA GLN A 106 8.40 24.66 14.14
C GLN A 106 6.86 24.65 14.05
N GLY A 107 6.31 23.57 13.49
CA GLY A 107 4.87 23.35 13.32
C GLY A 107 4.30 23.91 12.02
N LYS A 108 5.12 24.53 11.16
CA LYS A 108 4.73 24.96 9.82
C LYS A 108 5.33 24.04 8.77
N TYR A 109 4.49 23.50 7.91
CA TYR A 109 4.93 22.64 6.82
C TYR A 109 5.28 23.47 5.57
N THR A 110 6.41 23.17 4.95
CA THR A 110 6.83 23.73 3.66
C THR A 110 7.06 22.60 2.67
N GLN A 111 6.51 22.71 1.46
CA GLN A 111 6.68 21.68 0.44
C GLN A 111 8.13 21.65 -0.05
N LEU A 112 8.74 20.47 0.03
CA LEU A 112 10.06 20.17 -0.51
C LEU A 112 9.94 19.81 -1.99
N MET A 113 9.09 18.84 -2.30
CA MET A 113 8.83 18.32 -3.65
C MET A 113 7.44 17.68 -3.71
N SER A 114 6.93 17.51 -4.94
CA SER A 114 5.75 16.69 -5.25
C SER A 114 6.00 15.87 -6.51
N ASN A 115 5.60 14.61 -6.52
CA ASN A 115 5.59 13.73 -7.68
C ASN A 115 4.26 12.97 -7.66
N LEU A 116 3.29 13.46 -8.43
CA LEU A 116 1.87 13.22 -8.17
C LEU A 116 1.33 11.92 -8.77
N ASP A 117 2.03 11.34 -9.75
CA ASP A 117 1.55 10.18 -10.53
C ASP A 117 2.60 9.06 -10.62
N CYS A 118 3.61 9.01 -9.73
CA CYS A 118 4.69 8.04 -9.84
C CYS A 118 4.34 6.61 -9.41
N PHE A 119 3.21 6.39 -8.75
CA PHE A 119 2.76 5.07 -8.32
C PHE A 119 1.48 4.66 -9.06
N SER A 120 1.38 3.37 -9.38
CA SER A 120 0.14 2.80 -9.91
C SER A 120 -0.95 2.70 -8.84
N SER A 121 -2.20 2.44 -9.25
CA SER A 121 -3.34 2.30 -8.33
C SER A 121 -3.18 1.07 -7.41
N GLU A 122 -3.82 1.08 -6.25
CA GLU A 122 -4.01 -0.12 -5.44
C GLU A 122 -4.95 -1.15 -6.12
N ASN A 123 -5.66 -0.74 -7.17
CA ASN A 123 -6.60 -1.57 -7.91
C ASN A 123 -6.01 -2.17 -9.19
N GLU A 124 -4.69 -2.12 -9.40
CA GLU A 124 -4.04 -2.72 -10.56
C GLU A 124 -4.31 -4.23 -10.71
N GLU A 125 -4.11 -4.73 -11.95
CA GLU A 125 -4.13 -6.17 -12.21
C GLU A 125 -2.78 -6.78 -11.82
N GLY A 126 -2.78 -7.80 -10.97
CA GLY A 126 -1.56 -8.56 -10.64
C GLY A 126 -1.27 -9.72 -11.61
N GLY A 127 -1.99 -9.79 -12.74
CA GLY A 127 -1.92 -10.88 -13.70
C GLY A 127 -2.43 -12.20 -13.11
N VAL A 128 -1.55 -13.20 -12.99
CA VAL A 128 -1.88 -14.52 -12.40
C VAL A 128 -2.01 -14.44 -10.86
N TYR A 129 -1.67 -13.31 -10.25
CA TYR A 129 -1.70 -13.10 -8.81
C TYR A 129 -2.27 -11.72 -8.45
N TYR A 130 -2.16 -11.30 -7.18
CA TYR A 130 -2.61 -9.97 -6.75
C TYR A 130 -1.52 -8.92 -7.02
N ALA A 131 -1.91 -7.67 -7.25
CA ALA A 131 -0.97 -6.59 -7.51
C ALA A 131 -0.08 -6.29 -6.28
N PRO A 132 1.21 -5.98 -6.45
CA PRO A 132 2.11 -5.69 -5.34
C PRO A 132 1.56 -4.65 -4.35
N GLU A 133 1.65 -4.95 -3.06
CA GLU A 133 1.22 -4.06 -1.99
C GLU A 133 2.30 -3.01 -1.72
N LEU A 134 1.97 -1.73 -1.96
CA LEU A 134 2.84 -0.59 -1.68
C LEU A 134 2.69 -0.14 -0.23
N SER A 135 3.81 0.05 0.46
CA SER A 135 3.88 0.70 1.77
C SER A 135 5.03 1.71 1.82
N ILE A 136 4.86 2.76 2.64
CA ILE A 136 5.84 3.84 2.75
C ILE A 136 6.14 4.10 4.23
N SER A 137 7.42 4.26 4.55
CA SER A 137 7.84 4.56 5.91
C SER A 137 9.01 5.54 5.96
N ILE A 138 9.14 6.23 7.09
CA ILE A 138 10.32 7.08 7.37
C ILE A 138 11.01 6.52 8.60
N GLN A 139 12.25 6.09 8.43
CA GLN A 139 13.04 5.48 9.49
C GLN A 139 14.44 6.07 9.50
N LYS A 140 14.82 6.71 10.61
CA LYS A 140 16.16 7.27 10.82
C LYS A 140 16.60 8.21 9.68
N GLY A 141 15.70 9.09 9.23
CA GLY A 141 15.92 10.03 8.12
C GLY A 141 16.04 9.41 6.73
N ILE A 142 15.55 8.17 6.57
CA ILE A 142 15.44 7.48 5.28
C ILE A 142 13.96 7.28 4.98
N LEU A 143 13.54 7.70 3.79
CA LEU A 143 12.24 7.35 3.24
C LEU A 143 12.38 5.98 2.56
N ASN A 144 11.62 4.99 3.01
CA ASN A 144 11.52 3.69 2.37
C ASN A 144 10.19 3.58 1.63
N ILE A 145 10.26 3.08 0.41
CA ILE A 145 9.12 2.73 -0.44
C ILE A 145 9.26 1.23 -0.68
N ASP A 146 8.34 0.45 -0.12
CA ASP A 146 8.40 -1.01 -0.07
C ASP A 146 7.23 -1.61 -0.84
N TYR A 147 7.51 -2.60 -1.68
CA TYR A 147 6.53 -3.37 -2.43
C TYR A 147 6.59 -4.83 -2.01
N ALA A 148 5.48 -5.34 -1.48
CA ALA A 148 5.33 -6.75 -1.11
C ALA A 148 4.46 -7.47 -2.14
N HIS A 149 4.99 -8.53 -2.75
CA HIS A 149 4.28 -9.33 -3.76
C HIS A 149 4.12 -10.79 -3.31
N GLY A 150 3.96 -10.99 -2.00
CA GLY A 150 3.66 -12.27 -1.37
C GLY A 150 4.65 -13.36 -1.78
N ARG A 151 4.14 -14.40 -2.44
CA ARG A 151 4.93 -15.56 -2.88
C ARG A 151 5.97 -15.26 -3.97
N TYR A 152 5.90 -14.08 -4.60
CA TYR A 152 6.87 -13.64 -5.61
C TYR A 152 8.00 -12.78 -5.02
N GLY A 153 7.91 -12.45 -3.73
CA GLY A 153 8.94 -11.74 -3.00
C GLY A 153 8.61 -10.26 -2.82
N TYR A 154 9.63 -9.41 -2.90
CA TYR A 154 9.51 -7.98 -2.60
C TYR A 154 10.57 -7.18 -3.35
N TRP A 155 10.37 -5.87 -3.41
CA TRP A 155 11.42 -4.92 -3.68
C TRP A 155 11.21 -3.63 -2.90
N SER A 156 12.28 -2.89 -2.65
CA SER A 156 12.20 -1.65 -1.91
C SER A 156 13.25 -0.64 -2.40
N TYR A 157 12.91 0.63 -2.19
CA TYR A 157 13.73 1.77 -2.55
C TYR A 157 13.96 2.61 -1.29
N ALA A 158 15.23 2.97 -1.05
CA ALA A 158 15.61 3.83 0.06
C ALA A 158 16.05 5.19 -0.47
N PHE A 159 15.41 6.24 0.01
CA PHE A 159 15.70 7.63 -0.35
C PHE A 159 16.20 8.43 0.84
N ARG A 160 17.11 9.37 0.58
CA ARG A 160 17.63 10.30 1.58
C ARG A 160 17.54 11.72 1.07
N LEU A 161 17.18 12.64 1.97
CA LEU A 161 17.16 14.07 1.68
C LEU A 161 18.53 14.52 1.13
N SER A 162 18.52 15.20 -0.01
CA SER A 162 19.69 15.68 -0.72
C SER A 162 19.34 17.03 -1.38
N GLY A 163 19.75 18.12 -0.73
CA GLY A 163 19.34 19.46 -1.17
C GLY A 163 17.83 19.64 -1.06
N ASN A 164 17.19 19.93 -2.19
CA ASN A 164 15.75 20.21 -2.27
C ASN A 164 14.92 19.00 -2.75
N ASP A 165 15.48 17.79 -2.67
CA ASP A 165 14.84 16.57 -3.15
C ASP A 165 15.35 15.34 -2.38
N LEU A 166 14.93 14.15 -2.79
CA LEU A 166 15.23 12.87 -2.19
C LEU A 166 16.03 12.02 -3.17
N ALA A 167 17.31 11.80 -2.88
CA ALA A 167 18.17 10.97 -3.71
C ALA A 167 17.96 9.49 -3.39
N LEU A 168 17.86 8.66 -4.42
CA LEU A 168 17.85 7.20 -4.30
C LEU A 168 19.23 6.73 -3.83
N ILE A 169 19.29 6.10 -2.66
CA ILE A 169 20.53 5.63 -2.04
C ILE A 169 20.65 4.11 -1.96
N GLY A 170 19.52 3.40 -2.03
CA GLY A 170 19.49 1.95 -1.96
C GLY A 170 18.32 1.34 -2.72
N TYR A 171 18.53 0.11 -3.19
CA TYR A 171 17.49 -0.75 -3.76
C TYR A 171 17.75 -2.17 -3.27
N ASP A 172 16.71 -2.84 -2.79
CA ASP A 172 16.75 -4.24 -2.40
C ASP A 172 15.60 -4.99 -3.05
N GLN A 173 15.85 -6.22 -3.50
CA GLN A 173 14.86 -7.07 -4.15
C GLN A 173 15.06 -8.51 -3.72
N SER A 174 13.96 -9.23 -3.51
CA SER A 174 13.92 -10.68 -3.39
C SER A 174 12.96 -11.22 -4.44
N ASN A 175 13.46 -12.12 -5.29
CA ASN A 175 12.64 -12.89 -6.22
C ASN A 175 12.39 -14.27 -5.61
N ASN A 176 11.12 -14.61 -5.44
CA ASN A 176 10.70 -15.81 -4.74
C ASN A 176 9.80 -16.69 -5.60
N HIS A 177 9.83 -17.99 -5.30
CA HIS A 177 8.85 -18.96 -5.76
C HIS A 177 8.19 -19.61 -4.54
N GLY A 178 7.06 -19.05 -4.09
CA GLY A 178 6.44 -19.54 -2.86
C GLY A 178 7.24 -19.09 -1.64
N PRO A 179 7.53 -20.00 -0.67
CA PRO A 179 8.40 -19.68 0.45
C PRO A 179 9.89 -19.68 0.09
N TYR A 180 10.24 -20.07 -1.14
CA TYR A 180 11.63 -20.22 -1.58
C TYR A 180 12.16 -18.94 -2.22
N ILE A 181 13.36 -18.53 -1.84
CA ILE A 181 14.06 -17.38 -2.43
C ILE A 181 14.93 -17.89 -3.57
N ASP A 182 14.63 -17.48 -4.81
CA ASP A 182 15.44 -17.83 -5.98
C ASP A 182 16.71 -16.96 -6.06
N SER A 183 16.53 -15.65 -5.87
CA SER A 183 17.62 -14.70 -5.90
C SER A 183 17.30 -13.43 -5.11
N GLN A 184 18.34 -12.74 -4.68
CA GLN A 184 18.23 -11.41 -4.10
C GLN A 184 19.21 -10.45 -4.77
N THR A 185 18.78 -9.20 -4.93
CA THR A 185 19.60 -8.11 -5.44
C THR A 185 19.64 -7.01 -4.38
N SER A 186 20.81 -6.47 -4.12
CA SER A 186 21.00 -5.30 -3.25
C SER A 186 21.95 -4.32 -3.93
N ILE A 187 21.54 -3.07 -4.04
CA ILE A 187 22.31 -2.00 -4.68
C ILE A 187 22.47 -0.86 -3.69
N ASN A 188 23.72 -0.43 -3.52
CA ASN A 188 24.05 0.81 -2.82
C ASN A 188 24.50 1.84 -3.85
N PHE A 189 23.64 2.82 -4.16
CA PHE A 189 23.92 3.84 -5.16
C PHE A 189 24.97 4.86 -4.70
N LEU A 190 25.21 4.99 -3.38
CA LEU A 190 26.26 5.86 -2.86
C LEU A 190 27.65 5.28 -3.09
N THR A 191 27.80 3.96 -2.94
CA THR A 191 29.07 3.26 -3.17
C THR A 191 29.19 2.67 -4.58
N GLN A 192 28.11 2.75 -5.37
CA GLN A 192 28.01 2.17 -6.71
C GLN A 192 28.36 0.68 -6.72
N ARG A 193 27.89 -0.05 -5.69
CA ARG A 193 28.08 -1.49 -5.52
C ARG A 193 26.75 -2.22 -5.64
N LYS A 194 26.76 -3.33 -6.37
CA LYS A 194 25.65 -4.27 -6.49
C LYS A 194 26.08 -5.64 -5.99
N LEU A 195 25.22 -6.27 -5.22
CA LEU A 195 25.32 -7.66 -4.77
C LEU A 195 24.12 -8.42 -5.33
N VAL A 196 24.41 -9.49 -6.06
CA VAL A 196 23.42 -10.49 -6.45
C VAL A 196 23.70 -11.78 -5.70
N ARG A 197 22.70 -12.30 -5.01
CA ARG A 197 22.72 -13.61 -4.34
C ARG A 197 21.85 -14.56 -5.13
N ILE A 198 22.41 -15.66 -5.60
CA ILE A 198 21.68 -16.70 -6.34
C ILE A 198 21.56 -17.92 -5.45
N ASN A 199 20.35 -18.42 -5.23
CA ASN A 199 20.15 -19.63 -4.46
C ASN A 199 20.61 -20.85 -5.28
N THR A 200 21.53 -21.61 -4.70
CA THR A 200 22.13 -22.81 -5.29
C THR A 200 21.50 -24.08 -4.76
N ASN A 201 20.60 -23.99 -3.79
CA ASN A 201 19.92 -25.16 -3.24
C ASN A 201 18.78 -25.62 -4.15
N ARG A 202 19.04 -26.66 -4.96
CA ARG A 202 18.05 -27.24 -5.88
C ARG A 202 17.10 -28.26 -5.24
N ASP A 203 17.34 -28.65 -3.99
CA ASP A 203 16.58 -29.67 -3.27
C ASP A 203 15.82 -29.05 -2.07
N TYR A 204 15.05 -28.01 -2.37
CA TYR A 204 14.35 -27.22 -1.35
C TYR A 204 13.16 -27.96 -0.71
N GLU A 205 12.64 -29.00 -1.38
CA GLU A 205 11.58 -29.85 -0.84
C GLU A 205 12.07 -30.70 0.33
N GLN A 206 13.31 -31.20 0.27
CA GLN A 206 13.90 -32.04 1.32
C GLN A 206 14.72 -31.24 2.32
N ASN A 207 15.34 -30.14 1.88
CA ASN A 207 16.11 -29.24 2.72
C ASN A 207 15.80 -27.79 2.33
N PRO A 208 14.89 -27.10 3.04
CA PRO A 208 14.43 -25.77 2.64
C PRO A 208 15.46 -24.65 2.87
N GLU A 209 16.58 -24.93 3.56
CA GLU A 209 17.57 -23.91 3.90
C GLU A 209 18.26 -23.35 2.65
N PRO A 210 18.18 -22.04 2.38
CA PRO A 210 18.77 -21.44 1.19
C PRO A 210 20.30 -21.46 1.27
N ARG A 211 20.95 -21.67 0.11
CA ARG A 211 22.41 -21.61 -0.01
C ARG A 211 22.79 -20.64 -1.11
N PHE A 212 23.26 -19.45 -0.73
CA PHE A 212 23.54 -18.40 -1.71
C PHE A 212 24.97 -18.43 -2.22
N LYS A 213 25.11 -18.28 -3.54
CA LYS A 213 26.34 -17.80 -4.16
C LYS A 213 26.23 -16.30 -4.34
N GLU A 214 27.22 -15.56 -3.83
CA GLU A 214 27.29 -14.11 -3.97
C GLU A 214 28.08 -13.71 -5.22
N ILE A 215 27.59 -12.68 -5.92
CA ILE A 215 28.23 -12.05 -7.07
C ILE A 215 28.24 -10.55 -6.79
N TRP A 216 29.44 -9.97 -6.71
CA TRP A 216 29.65 -8.56 -6.47
C TRP A 216 30.07 -7.87 -7.77
N SER A 217 29.45 -6.74 -8.08
CA SER A 217 29.82 -5.87 -9.20
C SER A 217 29.89 -4.40 -8.78
N SER A 218 30.55 -3.61 -9.62
CA SER A 218 30.46 -2.14 -9.53
C SER A 218 29.53 -1.69 -10.65
N ILE A 219 28.67 -0.72 -10.36
CA ILE A 219 27.71 -0.18 -11.30
C ILE A 219 28.10 1.24 -11.69
N LYS A 220 27.43 1.79 -12.72
CA LYS A 220 27.55 3.20 -13.08
C LYS A 220 26.17 3.79 -13.32
N GLN A 221 25.50 4.11 -12.23
CA GLN A 221 24.18 4.74 -12.23
C GLN A 221 24.30 6.19 -11.76
N PRO A 222 23.93 7.18 -12.59
CA PRO A 222 23.80 8.56 -12.14
C PRO A 222 22.84 8.68 -10.95
N MET A 223 23.05 9.69 -10.10
CA MET A 223 22.14 9.94 -8.99
C MET A 223 20.73 10.21 -9.52
N LEU A 224 19.78 9.36 -9.11
CA LEU A 224 18.37 9.48 -9.42
C LEU A 224 17.65 10.07 -8.21
N TYR A 225 16.73 10.99 -8.46
CA TYR A 225 15.94 11.63 -7.42
C TYR A 225 14.47 11.25 -7.52
N LEU A 226 13.74 11.30 -6.39
CA LEU A 226 12.34 10.91 -6.33
C LEU A 226 11.46 11.74 -7.27
N SER A 227 11.74 13.03 -7.45
CA SER A 227 11.00 13.88 -8.39
C SER A 227 11.19 13.50 -9.87
N GLN A 228 12.24 12.72 -10.20
CA GLN A 228 12.58 12.34 -11.56
C GLN A 228 12.01 10.96 -11.97
N ILE A 229 11.43 10.23 -11.03
CA ILE A 229 10.85 8.92 -11.29
C ILE A 229 9.46 9.13 -11.86
N GLU A 230 9.28 8.90 -13.16
CA GLU A 230 7.98 9.02 -13.82
C GLU A 230 7.03 7.90 -13.40
N ASP A 231 7.54 6.67 -13.35
CA ASP A 231 6.79 5.49 -12.93
C ASP A 231 7.71 4.52 -12.18
N PHE A 232 7.31 4.12 -10.98
CA PHE A 232 8.05 3.12 -10.21
C PHE A 232 7.96 1.71 -10.81
N ASP A 233 6.93 1.42 -11.60
CA ASP A 233 6.77 0.12 -12.24
C ASP A 233 7.76 -0.08 -13.41
N GLU A 234 8.28 1.02 -13.96
CA GLU A 234 9.26 1.04 -15.06
C GLU A 234 10.73 1.11 -14.55
N LEU A 235 10.94 1.19 -13.23
CA LEU A 235 12.28 1.16 -12.66
C LEU A 235 12.84 -0.26 -12.68
N ASP A 236 13.78 -0.50 -13.59
CA ASP A 236 14.54 -1.74 -13.65
C ASP A 236 16.04 -1.52 -13.43
N PHE A 237 16.60 -2.30 -12.51
CA PHE A 237 18.03 -2.32 -12.19
C PHE A 237 18.70 -3.68 -12.46
N SER A 238 18.00 -4.58 -13.14
CA SER A 238 18.47 -5.91 -13.50
C SER A 238 19.77 -5.85 -14.32
N GLU A 239 19.84 -4.94 -15.29
CA GLU A 239 20.95 -4.74 -16.25
C GLU A 239 22.11 -3.87 -15.72
N LEU A 240 22.04 -3.35 -14.48
CA LEU A 240 23.13 -2.57 -13.87
C LEU A 240 24.37 -3.40 -13.49
#